data_AF-A0A926X628-F1
#
_entry.id   AF-A0A926X628-F1
#
_cell.length_a   1.000
_cell.length_b   1.000
_cell.length_c   1.000
_cell.angle_alpha   90.00
_cell.angle_beta   90.00
_cell.angle_gamma   90.00
#
_symmetry.space_group_name_H-M   'P 1'
#
loop_
_entity.id
_entity.type
_entity.pdbx_description
1 polymer ?
#
loop_
_entity_poly.entity_id
_entity_poly.type
_entity_poly.pdbx_seq_one_letter_code
_entity_poly.pdbx_strand_id
1 'polypeptide(L)'
;MRLSPFTSYYICKLLRQNIDHLKWIVAPGAGLQAEPWGNLDAVLTSLYLEEFEIAVVIKRLERLAAYHRTLIEQTLQPTPVIAAEIDETEVTIFWLLGFKVKPTSNRYFSQALAG
;
A
#
# COMPACT_ATOMS: atom_id res chain seq x y z
N MET A 1 16.35 2.68 10.59
CA MET A 1 16.30 2.06 9.23
C MET A 1 15.38 2.87 8.33
N ARG A 2 15.53 2.79 6.99
CA ARG A 2 14.68 3.52 6.03
C ARG A 2 14.29 2.62 4.85
N LEU A 3 13.15 2.92 4.24
CA LEU A 3 12.77 2.31 2.95
C LEU A 3 13.77 2.69 1.86
N SER A 4 14.02 1.79 0.93
CA SER A 4 14.81 2.09 -0.26
C SER A 4 14.13 3.21 -1.05
N PRO A 5 14.89 4.10 -1.70
CA PRO A 5 14.30 5.19 -2.49
C PRO A 5 13.34 4.68 -3.58
N PHE A 6 13.66 3.52 -4.15
CA PHE A 6 12.84 2.87 -5.16
C PHE A 6 11.49 2.43 -4.59
N THR A 7 11.50 1.70 -3.48
CA THR A 7 10.27 1.21 -2.84
C THR A 7 9.43 2.36 -2.30
N SER A 8 10.08 3.38 -1.71
CA SER A 8 9.38 4.60 -1.27
C SER A 8 8.65 5.28 -2.41
N TYR A 9 9.33 5.49 -3.54
CA TYR A 9 8.71 6.08 -4.73
C TYR A 9 7.55 5.22 -5.25
N TYR A 10 7.74 3.91 -5.31
CA TYR A 10 6.73 2.98 -5.79
C TYR A 10 5.46 2.96 -4.94
N ILE A 11 5.61 2.88 -3.62
CA ILE A 11 4.49 2.90 -2.68
C ILE A 11 3.78 4.26 -2.73
N CYS A 12 4.51 5.38 -2.78
CA CYS A 12 3.91 6.70 -2.96
C CYS A 12 3.08 6.79 -4.24
N LYS A 13 3.54 6.17 -5.34
CA LYS A 13 2.77 6.06 -6.58
C LYS A 13 1.48 5.26 -6.37
N LEU A 14 1.55 4.07 -5.76
CA LEU A 14 0.36 3.24 -5.48
C LEU A 14 -0.67 3.96 -4.62
N LEU A 15 -0.20 4.64 -3.56
CA LEU A 15 -1.03 5.45 -2.68
C LEU A 15 -1.76 6.55 -3.46
N ARG A 16 -1.08 7.29 -4.34
CA ARG A 16 -1.69 8.32 -5.18
C ARG A 16 -2.73 7.75 -6.16
N GLN A 17 -2.47 6.57 -6.73
CA GLN A 17 -3.41 5.91 -7.66
C GLN A 17 -4.69 5.40 -6.97
N ASN A 18 -4.65 5.25 -5.65
CA ASN A 18 -5.74 4.72 -4.84
C ASN A 18 -6.36 5.75 -3.89
N ILE A 19 -5.92 7.02 -3.92
CA ILE A 19 -6.26 8.03 -2.91
C ILE A 19 -7.76 8.17 -2.65
N ASP A 20 -8.58 8.11 -3.69
CA ASP A 20 -10.04 8.25 -3.58
C ASP A 20 -10.71 7.07 -2.84
N HIS A 21 -10.06 5.91 -2.84
CA HIS A 21 -10.53 4.68 -2.19
C HIS A 21 -9.88 4.43 -0.84
N LEU A 22 -8.89 5.22 -0.43
CA LEU A 22 -8.23 5.06 0.86
C LEU A 22 -8.90 5.94 1.92
N LYS A 23 -9.00 5.39 3.13
CA LYS A 23 -9.37 6.11 4.34
C LYS A 23 -8.24 5.97 5.34
N TRP A 24 -7.69 7.11 5.77
CA TRP A 24 -6.76 7.14 6.88
C TRP A 24 -7.49 6.72 8.16
N ILE A 25 -6.94 5.73 8.88
CA ILE A 25 -7.58 5.18 10.08
C ILE A 25 -6.93 5.64 11.39
N VAL A 26 -5.82 6.38 11.33
CA VAL A 26 -5.21 6.95 12.53
C VAL A 26 -5.90 8.26 12.90
N ALA A 27 -6.30 8.39 14.17
CA ALA A 27 -7.06 9.55 14.64
C ALA A 27 -6.22 10.85 14.49
N PRO A 28 -6.84 11.97 14.04
CA PRO A 28 -6.19 13.27 14.10
C PRO A 28 -5.85 13.60 15.55
N GLY A 29 -4.58 13.92 15.85
CA GLY A 29 -4.10 14.21 17.21
C GLY A 29 -3.25 13.11 17.86
N ALA A 30 -3.17 11.91 17.28
CA ALA A 30 -2.25 10.86 17.72
C ALA A 30 -0.78 11.09 17.26
N GLY A 31 -0.31 12.35 17.29
CA GLY A 31 1.08 12.71 16.95
C GLY A 31 1.43 12.77 15.46
N LEU A 32 0.46 12.56 14.57
CA LEU A 32 0.70 12.42 13.13
C LEU A 32 0.52 13.74 12.36
N GLN A 33 1.62 14.47 12.17
CA GLN A 33 1.78 15.50 11.12
C GLN A 33 2.48 14.95 9.86
N ALA A 34 2.72 13.64 9.76
CA ALA A 34 3.33 13.08 8.57
C ALA A 34 2.33 13.14 7.42
N GLU A 35 2.65 13.91 6.38
CA GLU A 35 1.92 13.89 5.13
C GLU A 35 2.07 12.48 4.51
N PRO A 36 0.99 11.67 4.45
CA PRO A 36 1.09 10.25 4.09
C PRO A 36 1.66 9.98 2.70
N TRP A 37 1.75 11.03 1.89
CA TRP A 37 2.05 11.02 0.46
C TRP A 37 3.48 11.50 0.13
N GLY A 38 4.20 12.02 1.13
CA GLY A 38 5.49 12.68 0.96
C GLY A 38 6.64 12.06 1.74
N ASN A 39 6.38 11.48 2.92
CA ASN A 39 7.44 10.91 3.76
C ASN A 39 6.99 9.62 4.46
N LEU A 40 7.19 8.48 3.80
CA LEU A 40 6.83 7.17 4.34
C LEU A 40 7.65 6.79 5.58
N ASP A 41 8.91 7.22 5.68
CA ASP A 41 9.70 6.97 6.89
C ASP A 41 9.08 7.66 8.11
N ALA A 42 8.63 8.91 7.96
CA ALA A 42 7.91 9.63 9.02
C ALA A 42 6.57 8.98 9.36
N VAL A 43 5.84 8.47 8.35
CA VAL A 43 4.62 7.68 8.58
C VAL A 43 4.93 6.45 9.42
N LEU A 44 5.94 5.66 9.05
CA LEU A 44 6.31 4.45 9.80
C LEU A 44 6.75 4.76 11.22
N THR A 45 7.58 5.79 11.44
CA THR A 45 8.00 6.22 12.78
C THR A 45 6.83 6.68 13.65
N SER A 46 5.74 7.14 13.04
CA SER A 46 4.55 7.54 13.79
C SER A 46 3.56 6.40 14.06
N LEU A 47 3.56 5.37 13.22
CA LEU A 47 2.68 4.20 13.34
C LEU A 47 3.25 3.13 14.28
N TYR A 48 4.57 3.02 14.34
CA TYR A 48 5.29 1.99 15.06
C TYR A 48 6.23 2.65 16.07
N LEU A 49 6.10 2.28 17.34
CA LEU A 49 6.83 2.91 18.44
C LEU A 49 8.26 2.35 18.56
N GLU A 50 8.42 1.06 18.29
CA GLU A 50 9.68 0.35 18.48
C GLU A 50 10.50 0.30 17.18
N GLU A 51 11.81 0.56 17.27
CA GLU A 51 12.70 0.53 16.10
C GLU A 51 12.74 -0.85 15.43
N PHE A 52 12.62 -1.92 16.22
CA PHE A 52 12.53 -3.29 15.70
C PHE A 52 11.27 -3.51 14.86
N GLU A 53 10.12 -2.97 15.28
CA GLU A 53 8.86 -3.08 14.53
C GLU A 53 8.95 -2.31 13.21
N ILE A 54 9.52 -1.10 13.25
CA ILE A 54 9.81 -0.30 12.04
C ILE A 54 10.69 -1.12 11.07
N ALA A 55 11.75 -1.76 11.57
CA ALA A 55 12.64 -2.59 10.75
C ALA A 55 11.92 -3.78 10.10
N VAL A 56 11.04 -4.46 10.83
CA VAL A 56 10.22 -5.56 10.33
C VAL A 56 9.27 -5.09 9.25
N VAL A 57 8.58 -3.96 9.47
CA VAL A 57 7.62 -3.40 8.53
C VAL A 57 8.31 -2.91 7.26
N ILE A 58 9.47 -2.25 7.37
CA ILE A 58 10.28 -1.85 6.20
C ILE A 58 10.60 -3.07 5.34
N LYS A 59 11.16 -4.14 5.93
CA LYS A 59 11.48 -5.36 5.18
C LYS A 59 10.25 -5.98 4.52
N ARG A 60 9.10 -5.93 5.19
CA ARG A 60 7.84 -6.44 4.65
C ARG A 60 7.34 -5.59 3.49
N LEU A 61 7.40 -4.27 3.59
CA LEU A 61 7.02 -3.34 2.53
C LEU A 61 7.92 -3.48 1.29
N GLU A 62 9.23 -3.64 1.48
CA GLU A 62 10.17 -3.94 0.38
C GLU A 62 9.76 -5.21 -0.38
N ARG A 63 9.49 -6.28 0.35
CA ARG A 63 9.08 -7.56 -0.25
C ARG A 63 7.73 -7.44 -0.97
N LEU A 64 6.74 -6.78 -0.35
CA LEU A 64 5.42 -6.61 -0.95
C LEU A 64 5.46 -5.72 -2.19
N ALA A 65 6.23 -4.63 -2.17
CA ALA A 65 6.40 -3.76 -3.32
C ALA A 65 7.07 -4.49 -4.50
N ALA A 66 8.12 -5.28 -4.23
CA ALA A 66 8.75 -6.11 -5.24
C ALA A 66 7.78 -7.17 -5.79
N TYR A 67 7.00 -7.83 -4.91
CA TYR A 67 6.01 -8.83 -5.31
C TYR A 67 4.91 -8.22 -6.20
N HIS A 68 4.32 -7.12 -5.76
CA HIS A 68 3.29 -6.40 -6.51
C HIS A 68 3.78 -5.97 -7.89
N ARG A 69 5.01 -5.45 -7.98
CA ARG A 69 5.64 -5.13 -9.27
C ARG A 69 5.72 -6.33 -10.20
N THR A 70 6.20 -7.46 -9.68
CA THR A 70 6.31 -8.70 -10.46
C THR A 70 4.95 -9.15 -11.00
N LEU A 71 3.88 -9.09 -10.19
CA LEU A 71 2.52 -9.44 -10.63
C LEU A 71 2.03 -8.53 -11.76
N ILE A 72 2.30 -7.22 -11.66
CA ILE A 72 1.90 -6.25 -12.69
C ILE A 72 2.74 -6.42 -13.97
N GLU A 73 4.05 -6.62 -13.85
CA GLU A 73 4.99 -6.72 -14.98
C GLU A 73 4.81 -8.02 -15.78
N GLN A 74 4.43 -9.11 -15.12
CA GLN A 74 4.22 -10.41 -15.76
C GLN A 74 2.89 -10.51 -16.52
N THR A 75 1.99 -9.55 -16.36
CA THR A 75 0.60 -9.73 -16.77
C THR A 75 0.08 -8.59 -17.65
N LEU A 76 -0.04 -8.83 -18.95
CA LEU A 76 -0.67 -7.90 -19.90
C LEU A 76 -2.20 -7.78 -19.69
N GLN A 77 -2.84 -8.88 -19.27
CA GLN A 77 -4.27 -8.95 -18.90
C GLN A 77 -4.41 -9.85 -17.66
N PRO A 78 -4.69 -9.29 -16.47
CA PRO A 78 -4.81 -10.07 -15.25
C PRO A 78 -5.94 -11.10 -15.35
N THR A 79 -5.63 -12.37 -15.08
CA THR A 79 -6.69 -13.34 -14.79
C THR A 79 -7.37 -12.96 -13.46
N PRO A 80 -8.60 -13.42 -13.19
CA PRO A 80 -9.28 -13.13 -11.93
C PRO A 80 -8.47 -13.51 -10.68
N VAL A 81 -7.66 -14.57 -10.78
CA VAL A 81 -6.77 -15.03 -9.71
C VAL A 81 -5.64 -14.02 -9.46
N ILE A 82 -4.95 -13.59 -10.52
CA ILE A 82 -3.86 -12.61 -10.41
C ILE A 82 -4.39 -11.25 -9.95
N ALA A 83 -5.58 -10.85 -10.43
CA ALA A 83 -6.24 -9.64 -9.98
C ALA A 83 -6.51 -9.65 -8.46
N ALA A 84 -6.99 -10.79 -7.93
CA ALA A 84 -7.19 -10.94 -6.49
C ALA A 84 -5.88 -10.86 -5.70
N GLU A 85 -4.80 -11.47 -6.20
CA GLU A 85 -3.49 -11.37 -5.55
C GLU A 85 -2.91 -9.94 -5.55
N ILE A 86 -3.11 -9.20 -6.64
CA ILE A 86 -2.78 -7.77 -6.73
C ILE A 86 -3.54 -7.01 -5.65
N ASP A 87 -4.86 -7.17 -5.59
CA ASP A 87 -5.72 -6.51 -4.60
C ASP A 87 -5.31 -6.83 -3.16
N GLU A 88 -5.08 -8.11 -2.84
CA GLU A 88 -4.64 -8.53 -1.50
C GLU A 88 -3.29 -7.92 -1.12
N THR A 89 -2.37 -7.85 -2.08
CA THR A 89 -1.05 -7.25 -1.89
C THR A 89 -1.16 -5.75 -1.64
N GLU A 90 -1.96 -5.02 -2.42
CA GLU A 90 -2.23 -3.59 -2.22
C GLU A 90 -2.88 -3.33 -0.86
N VAL A 91 -3.92 -4.08 -0.50
CA VAL A 91 -4.60 -3.98 0.80
C VAL A 91 -3.60 -4.15 1.95
N THR A 92 -2.70 -5.12 1.83
CA THR A 92 -1.67 -5.37 2.84
C THR A 92 -0.68 -4.21 2.94
N ILE A 93 -0.23 -3.64 1.82
CA ILE A 93 0.66 -2.47 1.80
C ILE A 93 -0.04 -1.28 2.48
N PHE A 94 -1.29 -1.00 2.11
CA PHE A 94 -2.06 0.12 2.66
C PHE A 94 -2.30 -0.03 4.16
N TRP A 95 -2.60 -1.25 4.62
CA TRP A 95 -2.80 -1.53 6.03
C TRP A 95 -1.55 -1.25 6.88
N LEU A 96 -0.37 -1.67 6.40
CA LEU A 96 0.92 -1.39 7.06
C LEU A 96 1.25 0.11 7.13
N LEU A 97 0.58 0.92 6.32
CA LEU A 97 0.74 2.37 6.26
C LEU A 97 -0.40 3.12 6.94
N GLY A 98 -1.28 2.44 7.69
CA GLY A 98 -2.36 3.10 8.44
C GLY A 98 -3.56 3.51 7.59
N PHE A 99 -3.77 2.86 6.45
CA PHE A 99 -4.93 3.06 5.58
C PHE A 99 -5.86 1.85 5.57
N LYS A 100 -7.17 2.13 5.44
CA LYS A 100 -8.19 1.13 5.11
C LYS A 100 -8.77 1.43 3.73
N VAL A 101 -8.95 0.39 2.92
CA VAL A 101 -9.65 0.51 1.63
C VAL A 101 -11.15 0.65 1.88
N LYS A 102 -11.79 1.63 1.25
CA LYS A 102 -13.24 1.84 1.33
C LYS A 102 -13.95 0.65 0.67
N PRO A 103 -15.10 0.19 1.20
CA PRO A 103 -15.84 -0.96 0.66
C PRO A 103 -16.52 -0.70 -0.71
N THR A 104 -16.11 0.34 -1.43
CA THR A 104 -16.65 0.71 -2.75
C THR A 104 -15.51 0.77 -3.75
N SER A 105 -15.38 -0.34 -4.48
CA SER A 105 -14.82 -0.49 -5.83
C SER A 105 -13.92 -1.72 -5.86
N ASN A 106 -14.54 -2.86 -6.12
CA ASN A 106 -13.82 -4.00 -6.67
C ASN A 106 -13.34 -3.58 -8.07
N ARG A 107 -12.13 -3.01 -8.14
CA ARG A 107 -11.55 -2.41 -9.35
C ARG A 107 -11.39 -3.44 -10.49
N TYR A 108 -11.40 -4.73 -10.17
CA TYR A 108 -11.25 -5.83 -11.13
C TYR A 108 -12.53 -6.64 -11.41
N PHE A 109 -13.48 -6.78 -10.46
CA PHE A 109 -14.78 -7.42 -10.79
C PHE A 109 -15.64 -6.60 -11.76
N SER A 110 -15.42 -5.29 -11.85
CA SER A 110 -16.18 -4.42 -12.75
C SER A 110 -15.90 -4.71 -14.24
N GLN A 111 -14.84 -5.47 -14.57
CA GLN A 111 -14.54 -5.89 -15.94
C GLN A 111 -15.11 -7.28 -16.29
N ALA A 112 -15.55 -8.07 -15.32
CA ALA A 112 -16.06 -9.43 -15.54
C ALA A 112 -17.59 -9.49 -15.78
N LEU A 113 -18.30 -8.37 -15.64
CA LEU A 113 -19.77 -8.30 -15.80
C LEU A 113 -20.22 -7.41 -16.96
N ALA A 114 -19.29 -6.99 -17.83
CA ALA A 114 -19.56 -6.14 -19.00
C ALA A 114 -19.18 -6.82 -20.34
N GLY A 115 -19.07 -8.16 -20.35
CA GLY A 115 -18.80 -8.97 -21.55
C GLY A 115 -19.90 -9.96 -21.83
#